data_AF-A0A433NMT1-F1
#
_entry.id   AF-A0A433NMT1-F1
#
_cell.length_a   1.000
_cell.length_b   1.000
_cell.length_c   1.000
_cell.angle_alpha   90.00
_cell.angle_beta   90.00
_cell.angle_gamma   90.00
#
_symmetry.space_group_name_H-M   'P 1'
#
loop_
_entity.id
_entity.type
_entity.pdbx_description
1 polymer ?
#
loop_
_entity_poly.entity_id
_entity_poly.type
_entity_poly.pdbx_seq_one_letter_code
_entity_poly.pdbx_strand_id
1 'polypeptide(L)' 'MGWLIDPKEQSVFAYLSDRPTAVYDQPKAQLPVPDFAKDFSLTVEDLFSWLLDEKKLKLISTTNACDRT' A
#
# COMPACT_ATOMS: atom_id res chain seq x y z
N MET A 1 7.69 -15.55 2.66
CA MET A 1 7.57 -14.33 1.83
C MET A 1 7.25 -13.16 2.74
N GLY A 2 7.87 -12.01 2.53
CA GLY A 2 7.52 -10.77 3.22
C GLY A 2 7.48 -9.60 2.25
N TRP A 3 6.66 -8.59 2.54
CA TRP A 3 6.61 -7.34 1.78
C TRP A 3 7.10 -6.19 2.65
N LEU A 4 7.95 -5.33 2.07
CA LEU A 4 8.22 -3.99 2.59
C LEU A 4 7.50 -3.02 1.68
N ILE A 5 6.60 -2.22 2.25
CA ILE A 5 5.77 -1.28 1.52
C ILE A 5 6.28 0.13 1.83
N ASP A 6 6.60 0.91 0.79
CA ASP A 6 6.92 2.33 0.92
C ASP A 6 5.72 3.17 0.42
N PRO A 7 4.92 3.76 1.33
CA PRO A 7 3.77 4.58 0.95
C PRO A 7 4.12 5.91 0.30
N LYS A 8 5.36 6.40 0.44
CA LYS A 8 5.78 7.67 -0.14
C LYS A 8 6.11 7.49 -1.62
N GLU A 9 6.82 6.42 -1.95
CA GLU A 9 7.23 6.08 -3.31
C GLU A 9 6.23 5.13 -4.01
N GLN A 10 5.12 4.78 -3.35
CA GLN A 10 4.10 3.84 -3.82
C GLN A 10 4.70 2.55 -4.40
N SER A 11 5.67 1.99 -3.67
CA SER A 11 6.48 0.85 -4.12
C SER A 11 6.41 -0.30 -3.12
N VAL A 12 6.41 -1.54 -3.62
CA VAL A 12 6.42 -2.76 -2.82
C VAL A 12 7.65 -3.59 -3.13
N PHE A 13 8.41 -3.93 -2.10
CA PHE A 13 9.57 -4.82 -2.17
C PHE A 13 9.19 -6.20 -1.64
N ALA A 14 9.19 -7.20 -2.52
CA ALA A 14 8.88 -8.57 -2.17
C ALA A 14 10.16 -9.37 -1.88
N TYR A 15 10.25 -9.93 -0.67
CA TYR A 15 11.33 -10.79 -0.23
C TYR A 15 10.89 -12.25 -0.28
N LEU A 16 11.54 -13.00 -1.16
CA LEU A 16 11.43 -14.45 -1.30
C LEU A 16 12.74 -15.06 -0.83
N SER A 17 12.67 -16.20 -0.14
CA SER A 17 13.84 -16.80 0.53
C SER A 17 14.93 -17.28 -0.45
N ASP A 18 14.56 -17.52 -1.70
CA ASP A 18 15.37 -18.15 -2.75
C ASP A 18 15.69 -17.21 -3.93
N ARG A 19 15.25 -15.95 -3.89
CA ARG A 19 15.37 -15.00 -5.01
C ARG A 19 15.75 -13.60 -4.55
N PRO A 20 16.37 -12.78 -5.43
CA PRO A 20 16.56 -11.37 -5.17
C PRO A 20 15.24 -10.67 -4.87
N THR A 21 15.31 -9.59 -4.10
CA THR A 21 14.16 -8.72 -3.84
C THR A 21 13.58 -8.21 -5.15
N ALA A 22 12.29 -8.45 -5.36
CA ALA A 22 11.55 -7.92 -6.51
C ALA A 22 10.89 -6.59 -6.12
N VAL A 23 10.89 -5.63 -7.03
CA VAL A 23 10.28 -4.31 -6.83
C VAL A 23 9.04 -4.20 -7.72
N TYR A 24 7.94 -3.76 -7.12
CA TYR A 24 6.67 -3.52 -7.80
C TYR A 24 6.26 -2.07 -7.56
N ASP A 25 6.36 -1.25 -8.60
CA ASP A 25 6.05 0.19 -8.59
C ASP A 25 4.99 0.59 -9.65
N GLN A 26 4.59 -0.35 -10.50
CA GLN A 26 3.58 -0.12 -11.52
C GLN A 26 2.18 -0.32 -10.93
N PRO A 27 1.23 0.62 -11.08
CA PRO A 27 -0.11 0.52 -10.48
C PRO A 27 -0.83 -0.80 -10.78
N LYS A 28 -0.73 -1.27 -12.02
CA LYS A 28 -1.37 -2.52 -12.49
C LYS A 28 -0.52 -3.78 -12.25
N ALA A 29 0.67 -3.65 -11.68
CA ALA A 29 1.48 -4.83 -11.37
C ALA A 29 0.79 -5.65 -10.28
N GLN A 30 0.70 -6.95 -10.54
CA GLN A 30 0.14 -7.90 -9.59
C GLN A 30 1.21 -8.28 -8.57
N LEU A 31 0.88 -8.14 -7.30
CA LEU A 31 1.79 -8.46 -6.21
C LEU A 31 1.86 -9.99 -6.01
N PRO A 32 3.06 -10.53 -5.74
CA PRO A 32 3.24 -11.96 -5.61
C PRO A 32 2.65 -12.41 -4.27
N VAL A 33 1.72 -13.37 -4.30
CA VAL A 33 1.09 -13.92 -3.10
C VAL A 33 1.61 -15.34 -2.81
N PRO A 34 1.57 -15.79 -1.55
CA PRO A 34 1.84 -17.19 -1.23
C PRO A 34 0.78 -18.13 -1.83
N ASP A 35 1.13 -19.40 -2.03
CA ASP A 35 0.25 -20.40 -2.66
C ASP A 35 -1.13 -20.56 -1.98
N PHE A 36 -1.19 -20.40 -0.67
CA PHE A 36 -2.46 -20.48 0.07
C PHE A 36 -3.43 -19.35 -0.27
N ALA A 37 -2.93 -18.22 -0.79
CA ALA A 37 -3.68 -17.03 -1.13
C ALA A 37 -3.77 -16.81 -2.64
N LYS A 38 -3.55 -17.84 -3.46
CA LYS A 38 -3.56 -17.75 -4.93
C LYS A 38 -4.84 -17.15 -5.54
N ASP A 39 -5.97 -17.27 -4.84
CA ASP A 39 -7.26 -16.72 -5.28
C ASP A 39 -7.40 -15.22 -4.93
N PHE A 40 -6.48 -14.68 -4.14
CA PHE A 40 -6.39 -13.27 -3.80
C PHE A 40 -5.49 -12.55 -4.81
N SER A 41 -6.10 -11.80 -5.71
CA SER A 41 -5.40 -10.93 -6.64
C SER A 41 -5.32 -9.53 -6.06
N LEU A 42 -4.11 -9.03 -5.85
CA LEU A 42 -3.87 -7.68 -5.37
C LEU A 42 -2.93 -6.94 -6.31
N THR A 43 -3.32 -5.75 -6.74
CA THR A 43 -2.44 -4.84 -7.48
C THR A 43 -1.78 -3.82 -6.56
N VAL A 44 -0.74 -3.17 -7.06
CA VAL A 44 -0.09 -2.04 -6.36
C VAL A 44 -1.10 -0.92 -6.10
N GLU A 45 -1.94 -0.60 -7.08
CA GLU A 45 -3.00 0.41 -6.94
C GLU A 45 -4.00 0.07 -5.85
N ASP A 46 -4.49 -1.18 -5.82
CA ASP A 46 -5.45 -1.64 -4.80
C ASP A 46 -4.86 -1.51 -3.39
N LEU A 47 -3.60 -1.93 -3.22
CA LEU A 47 -2.91 -1.86 -1.93
C LEU A 47 -2.80 -0.41 -1.43
N PHE A 48 -2.37 0.52 -2.27
CA PHE A 48 -2.22 1.91 -1.88
C PHE A 48 -3.55 2.65 -1.77
N SER A 49 -4.57 2.22 -2.50
CA SER A 49 -5.94 2.70 -2.31
C SER A 49 -6.42 2.43 -0.89
N TRP A 50 -6.07 1.28 -0.30
CA TRP A 50 -6.40 0.98 1.11
C TRP A 50 -5.53 1.78 2.09
N LEU A 51 -4.22 1.81 1.89
CA LEU A 51 -3.29 2.45 2.83
C LEU A 51 -3.41 3.97 2.88
N LEU A 52 -3.79 4.61 1.77
CA LEU A 52 -3.86 6.07 1.67
C LEU A 52 -5.27 6.62 1.97
N ASP A 53 -6.32 5.79 1.94
CA ASP A 53 -7.68 6.23 2.29
C ASP A 53 -7.78 6.67 3.78
N GLU A 54 -7.00 6.05 4.68
CA GLU A 54 -6.96 6.45 6.09
C GLU A 54 -6.40 7.87 6.32
N LYS A 55 -5.63 8.43 5.36
CA LYS A 55 -5.15 9.83 5.47
C LYS A 55 -6.25 10.86 5.23
N LYS A 56 -7.38 10.46 4.63
CA LYS A 56 -8.52 11.35 4.38
C LYS A 56 -9.18 11.82 5.68
N LEU A 57 -9.10 11.02 6.75
CA LEU A 57 -9.67 11.33 8.06
C LEU A 57 -8.85 12.36 8.85
N LYS A 58 -7.56 12.56 8.55
CA LYS A 58 -6.74 13.59 9.22
C LYS A 58 -6.96 15.01 8.69
N LEU A 59 -7.44 15.16 7.45
CA LEU A 59 -7.66 16.48 6.86
C LEU A 59 -8.95 17.14 7.36
N ILE A 60 -9.94 16.35 7.75
CA ILE A 60 -11.24 16.83 8.26
C ILE A 60 -11.20 17.20 9.76
N SER A 61 -10.19 16.79 10.52
CA SER A 61 -10.08 17.16 11.94
C SER A 61 -9.43 18.52 12.20
N THR A 62 -8.70 19.09 11.22
CA THR A 62 -7.98 20.37 11.39
C THR A 62 -8.78 21.62 11.03
N THR A 63 -10.03 21.50 10.59
CA THR A 63 -10.85 22.66 10.17
C THR A 63 -11.74 23.25 11.27
N ASN A 64 -11.75 22.71 12.49
CA ASN A 64 -12.64 23.20 13.56
C ASN A 64 -11.92 23.96 14.70
N ALA A 65 -10.88 24.72 14.38
CA ALA A 65 -10.18 25.57 15.35
C ALA A 65 -9.94 27.00 14.81
N CYS A 66 -10.97 27.62 14.23
CA CYS A 66 -10.99 29.07 14.03
C CYS A 66 -12.45 29.53 13.85
N ASP A 67 -13.30 29.30 14.84
CA ASP A 67 -14.51 30.10 15.03
C ASP A 67 -15.06 29.92 16.44
N ARG A 68 -14.49 30.66 17.40
CA ARG A 68 -15.18 31.00 18.64
C ARG A 68 -14.49 32.18 19.32
N THR A 69 -15.12 33.35 19.14
CA THR A 69 -15.11 34.59 19.94
C THR A 69 -13.79 35.33 20.14
#